data_AF-A0A0S3TIQ0-F1
#
_entry.id   AF-A0A0S3TIQ0-F1
#
_cell.length_a   1.000
_cell.length_b   1.000
_cell.length_c   1.000
_cell.angle_alpha   90.00
_cell.angle_beta   90.00
_cell.angle_gamma   90.00
#
_symmetry.space_group_name_H-M   'P 1'
#
loop_
_entity.id
_entity.type
_entity.pdbx_description
1 polymer ?
#
loop_
_entity_poly.entity_id
_entity_poly.type
_entity_poly.pdbx_seq_one_letter_code
_entity_poly.pdbx_strand_id
1 'polypeptide(L)'
;MFSQADFIQYAQWSGIATLVFAALTVLGFIFKWGLRFRLVGTTGFMLVLTVGLFSLSLAPLTRTVIPGAVRYNLVYDNGSTQTVIAIPPQISPTQLEATLRQAANDLYSYGRLGRPGDNQLTIRARTIIHPEAGVSVPLYLGQVKRSLASREDPQMAIDIYQDKFAQLPKSNTSS
;
A
#
# COMPACT_ATOMS: atom_id res chain seq x y z
N MET A 1 4.87 11.36 -6.06
CA MET A 1 4.32 10.04 -6.47
C MET A 1 3.17 10.33 -7.43
N PHE A 2 3.08 9.62 -8.55
CA PHE A 2 1.98 9.81 -9.50
C PHE A 2 0.71 9.12 -9.00
N SER A 3 -0.41 9.81 -9.11
CA SER A 3 -1.75 9.33 -8.78
C SER A 3 -2.47 8.80 -10.02
N GLN A 4 -3.60 8.13 -9.82
CA GLN A 4 -4.46 7.70 -10.93
C GLN A 4 -4.91 8.87 -11.81
N ALA A 5 -5.20 10.03 -11.20
CA ALA A 5 -5.60 11.23 -11.92
C ALA A 5 -4.49 11.72 -12.86
N ASP A 6 -3.23 11.65 -12.42
CA ASP A 6 -2.08 12.00 -13.27
C ASP A 6 -2.00 11.05 -14.47
N PHE A 7 -2.20 9.74 -14.27
CA PHE A 7 -2.20 8.76 -15.36
C PHE A 7 -3.37 8.93 -16.33
N ILE A 8 -4.55 9.34 -15.86
CA ILE A 8 -5.68 9.69 -16.74
C ILE A 8 -5.30 10.88 -17.63
N GLN A 9 -4.67 11.90 -17.05
CA GLN A 9 -4.25 13.09 -17.78
C GLN A 9 -3.15 12.76 -18.79
N TYR A 10 -2.18 11.93 -18.41
CA TYR A 10 -1.15 11.45 -19.33
C TYR A 10 -1.72 10.59 -20.46
N ALA A 11 -2.67 9.71 -20.16
CA ALA A 11 -3.36 8.91 -21.17
C ALA A 11 -4.13 9.79 -22.17
N GLN A 12 -4.78 10.86 -21.70
CA GLN A 12 -5.46 11.83 -22.57
C GLN A 12 -4.48 12.53 -23.52
N TRP A 13 -3.40 13.11 -22.99
CA TRP A 13 -2.39 13.78 -23.82
C TRP A 13 -1.68 12.81 -24.77
N SER A 14 -1.34 11.62 -24.29
CA SER A 14 -0.77 10.56 -25.13
C SER A 14 -1.76 10.14 -26.22
N GLY A 15 -3.06 10.02 -25.92
CA GLY A 15 -4.11 9.72 -26.89
C GLY A 15 -4.24 10.78 -27.98
N ILE A 16 -4.22 12.06 -27.62
CA ILE A 16 -4.21 13.17 -28.59
C ILE A 16 -2.98 13.07 -29.48
N ALA A 17 -1.79 12.86 -28.90
CA ALA A 17 -0.55 12.68 -29.66
C ALA A 17 -0.62 11.46 -30.60
N THR A 18 -1.18 10.34 -30.17
CA THR A 18 -1.39 9.14 -31.00
C THR A 18 -2.26 9.47 -32.22
N LEU A 19 -3.35 10.21 -32.05
CA LEU A 19 -4.20 10.64 -33.17
C LEU A 19 -3.46 11.57 -34.13
N VAL A 20 -2.65 12.50 -33.62
CA VAL A 20 -1.80 13.37 -34.46
C VAL A 20 -0.81 12.54 -35.27
N PHE A 21 -0.12 11.57 -34.66
CA PHE A 21 0.80 10.69 -35.38
C PHE A 21 0.08 9.80 -36.39
N ALA A 22 -1.13 9.32 -36.08
CA ALA A 22 -1.94 8.58 -37.03
C ALA A 22 -2.31 9.44 -38.25
N ALA A 23 -2.74 10.68 -38.04
CA ALA A 23 -3.02 11.62 -39.12
C ALA A 23 -1.78 11.92 -39.97
N LEU A 24 -0.62 12.17 -39.33
CA LEU A 24 0.66 12.37 -40.03
C LEU A 24 1.08 11.12 -40.81
N THR A 25 0.83 9.92 -40.28
CA THR A 25 1.10 8.67 -40.99
C THR A 25 0.29 8.62 -42.29
N VAL A 26 -1.02 8.87 -42.22
CA VAL A 26 -1.90 8.91 -43.40
C VAL A 26 -1.43 9.94 -44.42
N LEU A 27 -1.12 11.17 -43.98
CA LEU A 27 -0.57 12.21 -44.85
C LEU A 27 0.77 11.80 -45.48
N GLY A 28 1.65 11.14 -44.72
CA GLY A 28 2.92 10.62 -45.22
C GLY A 28 2.76 9.57 -46.33
N PHE A 29 1.70 8.76 -46.28
CA PHE A 29 1.36 7.84 -47.37
C PHE A 29 0.78 8.57 -48.59
N ILE A 30 -0.12 9.54 -48.39
CA ILE A 30 -0.72 10.35 -49.47
C ILE A 30 0.36 11.14 -50.23
N PHE A 31 1.21 11.86 -49.51
CA PHE A 31 2.27 12.69 -50.09
C PHE A 31 3.59 11.94 -50.35
N LYS A 32 3.61 10.62 -50.12
CA LYS A 32 4.76 9.72 -50.38
C LYS A 32 6.07 10.17 -49.71
N TRP A 33 6.01 10.61 -48.46
CA TRP A 33 7.20 10.98 -47.69
C TRP A 33 8.13 9.76 -47.48
N GLY A 34 9.45 9.99 -47.52
CA GLY A 34 10.44 8.93 -47.27
C GLY A 34 10.33 8.31 -45.86
N LEU A 35 9.75 9.04 -44.90
CA LEU A 35 9.63 8.62 -43.50
C LEU A 35 8.32 7.86 -43.20
N ARG A 36 7.39 7.71 -44.16
CA ARG A 36 6.04 7.16 -43.92
C ARG A 36 6.01 5.81 -43.18
N PHE A 37 6.97 4.92 -43.44
CA PHE A 37 7.05 3.63 -42.76
C PHE A 37 7.57 3.73 -41.32
N ARG A 38 8.41 4.74 -41.02
CA ARG A 38 8.83 5.03 -39.64
C ARG A 38 7.65 5.58 -38.84
N LEU A 39 6.77 6.38 -39.45
CA LEU A 39 5.56 6.90 -38.80
C LEU A 39 4.62 5.77 -38.36
N VAL A 40 4.49 4.69 -39.14
CA VAL A 40 3.71 3.50 -38.73
C VAL A 40 4.23 2.93 -37.40
N GLY A 41 5.56 2.79 -37.28
CA GLY A 41 6.20 2.33 -36.04
C GLY A 41 5.95 3.30 -34.87
N THR A 42 6.10 4.60 -35.10
CA THR A 42 5.82 5.63 -34.08
C THR A 42 4.36 5.60 -33.63
N THR A 43 3.40 5.54 -34.54
CA THR A 43 1.97 5.47 -34.22
C THR A 43 1.63 4.20 -33.45
N GLY A 44 2.18 3.05 -33.85
CA GLY A 44 2.01 1.78 -33.13
C GLY A 44 2.56 1.85 -31.70
N PHE A 45 3.76 2.39 -31.52
CA PHE A 45 4.33 2.61 -30.19
C PHE A 45 3.46 3.55 -29.34
N MET A 46 3.03 4.67 -29.90
CA MET A 46 2.17 5.64 -29.22
C MET A 46 0.82 5.03 -28.80
N LEU A 47 0.25 4.13 -29.60
CA LEU A 47 -0.95 3.37 -29.23
C LEU A 47 -0.69 2.52 -27.98
N VAL A 48 0.39 1.73 -27.96
CA VAL A 48 0.77 0.90 -26.82
C VAL A 48 1.02 1.75 -25.57
N LEU A 49 1.72 2.87 -25.71
CA LEU A 49 1.98 3.81 -24.62
C LEU A 49 0.67 4.37 -24.04
N THR A 50 -0.24 4.83 -24.89
CA THR A 50 -1.56 5.35 -24.47
C THR A 50 -2.36 4.28 -23.72
N VAL A 51 -2.41 3.05 -24.24
CA VAL A 51 -3.11 1.94 -23.57
C VAL A 51 -2.46 1.58 -22.24
N GLY A 52 -1.13 1.60 -22.15
CA GLY A 52 -0.40 1.38 -20.90
C GLY A 52 -0.70 2.45 -19.84
N LEU A 53 -0.64 3.73 -20.22
CA LEU A 53 -0.95 4.86 -19.33
C LEU A 53 -2.41 4.82 -18.87
N PHE A 54 -3.34 4.51 -19.78
CA PHE A 54 -4.75 4.33 -19.42
C PHE A 54 -4.92 3.16 -18.45
N SER A 55 -4.30 2.01 -18.71
CA SER A 55 -4.39 0.85 -17.83
C SER A 55 -3.90 1.15 -16.40
N LEU A 56 -2.82 1.92 -16.26
CA LEU A 56 -2.27 2.33 -14.95
C LEU A 56 -3.21 3.25 -14.17
N SER A 57 -4.12 3.94 -14.84
CA SER A 57 -5.11 4.80 -14.19
C SER A 57 -6.28 4.03 -13.57
N LEU A 58 -6.53 2.79 -14.01
CA LEU A 58 -7.70 1.99 -13.58
C LEU A 58 -7.53 1.36 -12.20
N ALA A 59 -6.30 1.11 -11.75
CA ALA A 59 -6.02 0.43 -10.48
C ALA A 59 -5.36 1.37 -9.46
N PRO A 60 -5.63 1.24 -8.14
CA PRO A 60 -4.95 2.03 -7.12
C PRO A 60 -3.46 1.71 -7.10
N LEU A 61 -2.63 2.61 -7.63
CA LEU A 61 -1.18 2.53 -7.55
C LEU A 61 -0.65 2.98 -6.18
N THR A 62 -1.47 3.71 -5.44
CA THR A 62 -1.16 4.18 -4.10
C THR A 62 -1.84 3.30 -3.07
N ARG A 63 -1.12 2.97 -1.99
CA ARG A 63 -1.69 2.29 -0.84
C ARG A 63 -2.78 3.16 -0.21
N THR A 64 -3.84 2.52 0.27
CA THR A 64 -4.80 3.17 1.16
C THR A 64 -4.06 3.57 2.44
N VAL A 65 -4.09 4.86 2.75
CA VAL A 65 -3.53 5.41 4.00
C VAL A 65 -4.69 5.73 4.93
N ILE A 66 -4.72 5.07 6.09
CA ILE A 66 -5.72 5.32 7.12
C ILE A 66 -5.27 6.53 7.95
N PRO A 67 -6.08 7.60 8.03
CA PRO A 67 -5.75 8.76 8.84
C PRO A 67 -5.46 8.40 10.30
N GLY A 68 -4.42 9.00 10.87
CA GLY A 68 -4.02 8.76 12.27
C GLY A 68 -3.21 7.48 12.49
N ALA A 69 -3.02 6.63 11.48
CA ALA A 69 -2.08 5.52 11.57
C ALA A 69 -0.64 6.04 11.68
N VAL A 70 0.13 5.48 12.61
CA VAL A 70 1.56 5.78 12.73
C VAL A 70 2.39 4.77 11.95
N ARG A 71 3.62 5.16 11.62
CA ARG A 71 4.56 4.25 10.95
C ARG A 71 4.86 3.06 11.86
N TYR A 72 4.76 1.86 11.30
CA TYR A 72 5.17 0.61 11.94
C TYR A 72 6.26 -0.09 11.10
N ASN A 73 6.97 -1.02 11.72
CA ASN A 73 7.90 -1.92 11.03
C ASN A 73 7.46 -3.37 11.22
N LEU A 74 7.45 -4.18 10.17
CA LEU A 74 7.27 -5.62 10.28
C LEU A 74 8.51 -6.23 10.93
N VAL A 75 8.36 -6.90 12.09
CA VAL A 75 9.50 -7.48 12.83
C VAL A 75 9.46 -9.00 12.92
N TYR A 76 8.31 -9.60 12.67
CA TYR A 76 8.18 -11.06 12.58
C TYR A 76 7.02 -11.41 11.67
N ASP A 77 7.23 -12.41 10.82
CA ASP A 77 6.21 -13.01 9.98
C ASP A 77 6.51 -14.51 9.92
N ASN A 78 5.56 -15.34 10.34
CA ASN A 78 5.72 -16.79 10.25
C ASN A 78 5.41 -17.33 8.85
N GLY A 79 5.08 -16.47 7.88
CA GLY A 79 4.67 -16.85 6.54
C GLY A 79 3.38 -17.66 6.52
N SER A 80 2.51 -17.49 7.51
CA SER A 80 1.23 -18.20 7.65
C SER A 80 0.21 -17.23 8.30
N THR A 81 -0.27 -17.51 9.51
CA THR A 81 -1.37 -16.80 10.16
C THR A 81 -0.94 -15.81 11.25
N GLN A 82 0.36 -15.56 11.42
CA GLN A 82 0.85 -14.69 12.49
C GLN A 82 1.95 -13.74 12.05
N THR A 83 1.72 -12.48 12.41
CA THR A 83 2.64 -11.38 12.14
C THR A 83 2.78 -10.50 13.37
N VAL A 84 3.97 -9.96 13.61
CA VAL A 84 4.23 -8.96 14.64
C VAL A 84 4.80 -7.70 14.00
N ILE A 85 4.19 -6.57 14.33
CA ILE A 85 4.66 -5.24 13.95
C ILE A 85 5.23 -4.51 15.16
N ALA A 86 6.27 -3.73 14.95
CA ALA A 86 6.85 -2.81 15.92
C ALA A 86 6.31 -1.39 15.68
N ILE A 87 5.90 -0.74 16.76
CA ILE A 87 5.34 0.62 16.79
C ILE A 87 6.08 1.50 17.80
N PRO A 88 6.04 2.83 17.63
CA PRO A 88 6.64 3.77 18.60
C PRO A 88 6.05 3.60 20.01
N PRO A 89 6.85 3.79 21.07
CA PRO A 89 6.36 3.71 22.44
C PRO A 89 5.49 4.92 22.84
N GLN A 90 5.58 6.04 22.11
CA GLN A 90 4.67 7.17 22.25
C GLN A 90 3.53 7.06 21.23
N ILE A 91 2.45 6.38 21.62
CA ILE A 91 1.27 6.16 20.78
C ILE A 91 -0.01 6.19 21.63
N SER A 92 -1.09 6.77 21.13
CA SER A 92 -2.41 6.71 21.78
C SER A 92 -3.19 5.44 21.39
N PRO A 93 -4.21 5.03 22.16
CA PRO A 93 -5.09 3.93 21.78
C PRO A 93 -5.76 4.12 20.41
N THR A 94 -6.15 5.36 20.07
CA THR A 94 -6.78 5.69 18.79
C THR A 94 -5.80 5.60 17.62
N GLN A 95 -4.56 6.06 17.81
CA GLN A 95 -3.48 5.89 16.83
C GLN A 95 -3.14 4.40 16.65
N LEU A 96 -3.12 3.62 17.73
CA LEU A 96 -2.90 2.18 17.65
C LEU A 96 -3.99 1.49 16.83
N GLU A 97 -5.27 1.80 17.07
CA GLU A 97 -6.36 1.23 16.30
C GLU A 97 -6.22 1.55 14.80
N ALA A 98 -5.98 2.82 14.46
CA ALA A 98 -5.75 3.23 13.08
C ALA A 98 -4.54 2.51 12.46
N THR A 99 -3.47 2.30 13.23
CA THR A 99 -2.26 1.59 12.80
C THR A 99 -2.52 0.09 12.58
N LEU A 100 -3.30 -0.55 13.44
CA LEU A 100 -3.70 -1.95 13.27
C LEU A 100 -4.59 -2.13 12.04
N ARG A 101 -5.52 -1.20 11.78
CA ARG A 101 -6.31 -1.18 10.54
C ARG A 101 -5.42 -0.99 9.31
N GLN A 102 -4.42 -0.10 9.39
CA GLN A 102 -3.47 0.13 8.30
C GLN A 102 -2.65 -1.14 8.03
N ALA A 103 -2.13 -1.76 9.08
CA ALA A 103 -1.38 -3.00 8.98
C ALA A 103 -2.24 -4.14 8.43
N ALA A 104 -3.52 -4.24 8.82
CA ALA A 104 -4.46 -5.18 8.24
C ALA A 104 -4.63 -4.95 6.73
N ASN A 105 -4.74 -3.71 6.27
CA ASN A 105 -4.83 -3.39 4.84
C ASN A 105 -3.53 -3.68 4.06
N ASP A 106 -2.38 -3.48 4.71
CA ASP A 106 -1.06 -3.71 4.09
C ASP A 106 -0.68 -5.20 4.05
N LEU A 107 -1.08 -5.98 5.06
CA LEU A 107 -0.66 -7.35 5.29
C LEU A 107 -1.88 -8.28 5.15
N TYR A 108 -2.08 -8.85 3.96
CA TYR A 108 -3.28 -9.63 3.64
C TYR A 108 -3.04 -10.89 2.80
N SER A 109 -1.80 -11.35 2.71
CA SER A 109 -1.44 -12.51 1.86
C SER A 109 -1.57 -13.83 2.62
N TYR A 110 -2.13 -14.85 1.96
CA TYR A 110 -1.96 -16.24 2.37
C TYR A 110 -0.46 -16.58 2.28
N GLY A 111 0.20 -16.64 3.42
CA GLY A 111 1.63 -16.89 3.48
C GLY A 111 2.01 -18.27 2.93
N ARG A 112 3.30 -18.45 2.61
CA ARG A 112 3.86 -19.68 2.00
C ARG A 112 3.61 -20.96 2.81
N LEU A 113 3.41 -20.83 4.11
CA LEU A 113 3.17 -21.92 5.05
C LEU A 113 1.70 -22.00 5.49
N GLY A 114 0.81 -21.24 4.85
CA GLY A 114 -0.63 -21.33 5.08
C GLY A 114 -1.18 -22.69 4.67
N ARG A 115 -2.08 -23.25 5.48
CA ARG A 115 -2.77 -24.52 5.20
C ARG A 115 -4.19 -24.27 4.71
N PRO A 116 -4.79 -25.20 3.95
CA PRO A 116 -6.23 -25.17 3.68
C PRO A 116 -7.01 -25.08 5.00
N GLY A 117 -7.83 -24.04 5.14
CA GLY A 117 -8.59 -23.74 6.37
C GLY A 117 -8.04 -22.59 7.22
N ASP A 118 -6.79 -22.16 6.99
CA ASP A 118 -6.20 -20.99 7.65
C ASP A 118 -6.79 -19.70 7.07
N ASN A 119 -7.96 -19.29 7.54
CA ASN A 119 -8.68 -18.16 6.95
C ASN A 119 -8.50 -16.84 7.70
N GLN A 120 -7.68 -16.81 8.75
CA GLN A 120 -7.44 -15.60 9.54
C GLN A 120 -5.97 -15.32 9.76
N LEU A 121 -5.59 -14.06 9.59
CA LEU A 121 -4.28 -13.52 9.96
C LEU A 121 -4.41 -12.73 11.24
N THR A 122 -3.56 -13.05 12.22
CA THR A 122 -3.39 -12.29 13.46
C THR A 122 -2.16 -11.40 13.36
N ILE A 123 -2.36 -10.08 13.43
CA ILE A 123 -1.30 -9.09 13.45
C ILE A 123 -1.22 -8.51 14.86
N ARG A 124 -0.09 -8.68 15.53
CA ARG A 124 0.14 -8.18 16.89
C ARG A 124 1.04 -6.95 16.86
N ALA A 125 0.64 -5.89 17.53
CA ALA A 125 1.45 -4.68 17.66
C ALA A 125 2.20 -4.67 18.99
N ARG A 126 3.52 -4.50 18.91
CA ARG A 126 4.38 -4.33 20.08
C ARG A 126 5.24 -3.08 19.99
N THR A 127 5.63 -2.57 21.15
CA THR A 127 6.73 -1.64 21.28
C THR A 127 7.83 -2.25 22.17
N ILE A 128 8.93 -1.54 22.35
CA ILE A 128 10.00 -1.90 23.29
C ILE A 128 10.01 -0.82 24.38
N ILE A 129 9.93 -1.25 25.64
CA ILE A 129 10.07 -0.37 26.79
C ILE A 129 11.38 -0.66 27.52
N HIS A 130 11.85 0.33 28.27
CA HIS A 130 13.06 0.28 29.08
C HIS A 130 12.69 0.54 30.55
N PRO A 131 12.19 -0.47 31.29
CA PRO A 131 11.75 -0.27 32.66
C PRO A 131 12.92 0.07 33.60
N GLU A 132 14.11 -0.47 33.32
CA GLU A 132 15.33 -0.26 34.10
C GLU A 132 16.52 -0.07 33.15
N ALA A 133 17.61 0.55 33.66
CA ALA A 133 18.83 0.74 32.88
C ALA A 133 19.42 -0.61 32.45
N GLY A 134 19.67 -0.77 31.14
CA GLY A 134 20.17 -2.02 30.57
C GLY A 134 19.13 -3.12 30.36
N VAL A 135 17.86 -2.89 30.71
CA VAL A 135 16.77 -3.86 30.51
C VAL A 135 15.83 -3.38 29.41
N SER A 136 15.55 -4.23 28.44
CA SER A 136 14.59 -3.98 27.36
C SER A 136 13.56 -5.09 27.30
N VAL A 137 12.28 -4.71 27.27
CA VAL A 137 11.18 -5.68 27.27
C VAL A 137 10.21 -5.35 26.12
N PRO A 138 9.83 -6.33 25.29
CA PRO A 138 8.76 -6.14 24.32
C PRO A 138 7.41 -6.03 25.04
N LEU A 139 6.66 -4.97 24.74
CA LEU A 139 5.32 -4.74 25.28
C LEU A 139 4.30 -4.76 24.14
N TYR A 140 3.38 -5.72 24.18
CA TYR A 140 2.26 -5.77 23.24
C TYR A 140 1.16 -4.82 23.68
N LEU A 141 0.67 -3.98 22.76
CA LEU A 141 -0.38 -2.98 23.03
C LEU A 141 -1.72 -3.34 22.41
N GLY A 142 -1.76 -4.27 21.46
CA GLY A 142 -2.99 -4.73 20.85
C GLY A 142 -2.75 -5.70 19.70
N GLN A 143 -3.83 -6.14 19.09
CA GLN A 143 -3.82 -7.02 17.93
C GLN A 143 -5.04 -6.78 17.03
N VAL A 144 -4.92 -7.20 15.77
CA VAL A 144 -6.04 -7.33 14.85
C VAL A 144 -6.08 -8.73 14.28
N LYS A 145 -7.28 -9.30 14.19
CA LYS A 145 -7.55 -10.52 13.43
C LYS A 145 -8.39 -10.15 12.22
N ARG A 146 -7.88 -10.48 11.04
CA ARG A 146 -8.56 -10.24 9.76
C ARG A 146 -8.67 -11.51 8.94
N SER A 147 -9.67 -11.57 8.07
CA SER A 147 -9.81 -12.61 7.06
C SER A 147 -8.66 -12.55 6.06
N LEU A 148 -8.14 -13.72 5.68
CA LEU A 148 -7.24 -13.88 4.53
C LEU A 148 -8.02 -14.07 3.23
N ALA A 149 -9.29 -14.49 3.31
CA ALA A 149 -10.13 -14.76 2.15
C ALA A 149 -10.73 -13.49 1.53
N SER A 150 -11.01 -12.46 2.34
CA SER A 150 -11.57 -11.19 1.87
C SER A 150 -10.55 -10.08 2.03
N ARG A 151 -10.22 -9.38 0.94
CA ARG A 151 -9.27 -8.25 0.99
C ARG A 151 -9.80 -7.11 1.85
N GLU A 152 -11.08 -6.78 1.66
CA GLU A 152 -11.84 -5.84 2.48
C GLU A 152 -12.58 -6.64 3.55
N ASP A 153 -12.13 -6.56 4.79
CA ASP A 153 -12.75 -7.26 5.91
C ASP A 153 -13.44 -6.25 6.83
N PRO A 154 -14.74 -5.95 6.61
CA PRO A 154 -15.48 -5.04 7.47
C PRO A 154 -15.71 -5.60 8.88
N GLN A 155 -15.47 -6.90 9.10
CA GLN A 155 -15.67 -7.59 10.38
C GLN A 155 -14.36 -7.94 11.09
N MET A 156 -13.26 -7.28 10.74
CA MET A 156 -11.98 -7.47 11.42
C MET A 156 -12.11 -7.19 12.94
N ALA A 157 -11.59 -8.10 13.76
CA ALA A 157 -11.63 -7.99 15.21
C ALA A 157 -10.37 -7.29 15.71
N ILE A 158 -10.50 -6.13 16.34
CA ILE A 158 -9.40 -5.35 16.88
C ILE A 158 -9.49 -5.35 18.41
N ASP A 159 -8.42 -5.80 19.05
CA ASP A 159 -8.28 -5.77 20.50
C ASP A 159 -7.19 -4.75 20.89
N ILE A 160 -7.56 -3.75 21.68
CA ILE A 160 -6.63 -2.77 22.25
C ILE A 160 -6.45 -3.08 23.73
N TYR A 161 -5.21 -3.31 24.16
CA TYR A 161 -4.89 -3.66 25.54
C TYR A 161 -4.71 -2.40 26.38
N GLN A 162 -5.82 -1.74 26.73
CA GLN A 162 -5.84 -0.45 27.43
C GLN A 162 -4.93 -0.42 28.67
N ASP A 163 -4.96 -1.48 29.48
CA ASP A 163 -4.15 -1.59 30.71
C ASP A 163 -2.64 -1.55 30.46
N LYS A 164 -2.19 -1.93 29.25
CA LYS A 164 -0.76 -1.94 28.88
C LYS A 164 -0.24 -0.55 28.57
N PHE A 165 -1.09 0.40 28.21
CA PHE A 165 -0.67 1.78 27.93
C PHE A 165 -0.12 2.50 29.17
N ALA A 166 -0.54 2.11 30.38
CA ALA A 166 0.00 2.64 31.62
C ALA A 166 1.49 2.35 31.82
N GLN A 167 2.05 1.37 31.11
CA GLN A 167 3.47 0.98 31.16
C GLN A 167 4.34 1.75 30.16
N LEU A 168 3.73 2.58 29.31
CA LEU A 168 4.46 3.37 28.34
C LEU A 168 5.20 4.52 29.02
N PRO A 169 6.38 4.91 28.50
CA PRO A 169 7.08 6.08 28.99
C PRO A 169 6.19 7.32 28.83
N LYS A 170 6.01 8.07 29.92
CA LYS A 170 5.29 9.35 29.88
C LYS A 170 6.03 10.28 28.93
N SER A 171 5.28 11.02 28.11
CA SER A 171 5.84 12.07 27.26
C SER A 171 6.54 13.09 28.15
N ASN A 172 7.88 13.13 28.09
CA ASN A 172 8.65 14.20 28.73
C ASN A 172 8.41 15.48 27.94
N THR A 173 7.42 16.28 28.36
CA THR A 173 7.34 17.68 27.96
C THR A 173 8.42 18.42 28.75
N SER A 174 9.65 18.41 28.24
CA SER A 174 10.69 19.33 28.70
C SER A 174 10.47 20.67 28.01
N SER A 175 9.92 21.62 28.78
CA SER A 175 9.84 23.06 28.48
C SER A 175 11.21 23.71 28.36
#